data_AF-A0A2T1E4I2-F1
#
_entry.id   AF-A0A2T1E4I2-F1
#
_cell.length_a   1.000
_cell.length_b   1.000
_cell.length_c   1.000
_cell.angle_alpha   90.00
_cell.angle_beta   90.00
_cell.angle_gamma   90.00
#
_symmetry.space_group_name_H-M   'P 1'
#
loop_
_entity.id
_entity.type
_entity.pdbx_description
1 polymer ?
#
loop_
_entity_poly.entity_id
_entity_poly.type
_entity_poly.pdbx_seq_one_letter_code
_entity_poly.pdbx_strand_id
1 'polypeptide(L)'
;KQHIRIIGQPDSPNIPDLETLVRQHIGEQTIRKNAVLAVEFLLTASPEYFRPDDPSKAGHYEQQRLEDFQQSACQWLVNRYGDRIIRAELHLDESTPHIHAYMVPLDDRGKLNCRALLGGSRYRLSELQDDFAQAMATLGLERGIKGSKAKHTEISKYYAAINSAPDTNLDISSMQQLVADRQRAVRDSAQMEQTAKALALEVERSQQRIKELERIAKEQAQQALLWQNKYQDLANKVRHIPLEQVAYELGLEPDPKDKHKWQHENHIINITGSKFYDWQYLKGGGGAIDLVMHVNQCNFKQAVAWLNDRLGESATLEAVTYKTREVIKTEQPPPFIAPTPDADKWQQVKTYLTRERRLPSSLVDNLHDLGLVYADDKQNAVFIRRDLEQQTITGAALRGTAGADNTFKGLALGSKRSNGWFHFQKGGQSSDPITRAVLVESPIDAISFAVLDRTDSLKTIYLSTDGAGQVPLEFLRQLPNKSVIVAYDNDNSGNLMTLNVMEQLPNCVRKLPQAQDWNEELKNMFNLTHQQQRAAEEKQSKGFSR
;
A
#
# COMPACT_ATOMS: atom_id res chain seq x y z
N LYS A 1 -54.98 -42.23 1.44
CA LYS A 1 -54.67 -40.79 1.18
C LYS A 1 -55.84 -39.84 1.49
N GLN A 2 -56.89 -40.22 2.24
CA GLN A 2 -58.16 -39.47 2.28
C GLN A 2 -58.51 -38.73 3.59
N HIS A 3 -57.62 -38.63 4.59
CA HIS A 3 -57.97 -38.10 5.94
C HIS A 3 -57.04 -37.01 6.50
N ILE A 4 -56.17 -36.41 5.68
CA ILE A 4 -55.24 -35.34 6.12
C ILE A 4 -55.73 -34.01 5.55
N ARG A 5 -56.01 -33.03 6.42
CA ARG A 5 -56.47 -31.68 6.09
C ARG A 5 -55.45 -30.64 6.57
N ILE A 6 -55.27 -29.58 5.79
CA ILE A 6 -54.49 -28.40 6.18
C ILE A 6 -55.50 -27.28 6.46
N ILE A 7 -55.51 -26.72 7.66
CA ILE A 7 -56.35 -25.58 8.00
C ILE A 7 -55.67 -24.32 7.44
N GLY A 8 -56.38 -23.58 6.58
CA GLY A 8 -55.85 -22.41 5.85
C GLY A 8 -56.07 -22.42 4.31
N GLN A 9 -56.66 -23.49 3.75
CA GLN A 9 -57.18 -23.52 2.37
C GLN A 9 -58.72 -23.51 2.37
N PRO A 10 -59.39 -22.95 1.32
CA PRO A 10 -60.85 -22.85 1.30
C PRO A 10 -61.52 -24.23 1.35
N ASP A 11 -62.58 -24.32 2.15
CA ASP A 11 -63.32 -25.55 2.41
C ASP A 11 -63.92 -26.11 1.11
N SER A 12 -63.64 -27.38 0.81
CA SER A 12 -64.40 -28.11 -0.20
C SER A 12 -65.81 -28.35 0.34
N PRO A 13 -66.88 -27.94 -0.36
CA PRO A 13 -68.22 -27.73 0.21
C PRO A 13 -69.03 -28.99 0.59
N ASN A 14 -68.40 -30.18 0.71
CA ASN A 14 -69.11 -31.46 0.90
C ASN A 14 -68.41 -32.45 1.85
N ILE A 15 -67.70 -31.97 2.89
CA ILE A 15 -67.05 -32.86 3.87
C ILE A 15 -67.92 -32.97 5.14
N PRO A 16 -68.24 -34.18 5.63
CA PRO A 16 -68.99 -34.36 6.88
C PRO A 16 -68.26 -33.77 8.08
N ASP A 17 -68.99 -33.32 9.10
CA ASP A 17 -68.40 -32.87 10.35
C ASP A 17 -67.67 -34.01 11.11
N LEU A 18 -66.78 -33.65 12.04
CA LEU A 18 -65.97 -34.62 12.79
C LEU A 18 -66.85 -35.61 13.58
N GLU A 19 -67.97 -35.15 14.14
CA GLU A 19 -68.90 -36.00 14.89
C GLU A 19 -69.51 -37.08 13.99
N THR A 20 -69.90 -36.71 12.77
CA THR A 20 -70.44 -37.61 11.76
C THR A 20 -69.41 -38.65 11.35
N LEU A 21 -68.14 -38.25 11.13
CA LEU A 21 -67.05 -39.17 10.81
C LEU A 21 -66.77 -40.15 11.96
N VAL A 22 -66.71 -39.67 13.21
CA VAL A 22 -66.56 -40.51 14.41
C VAL A 22 -67.71 -41.52 14.50
N ARG A 23 -68.95 -41.07 14.35
CA ARG A 23 -70.15 -41.93 14.43
C ARG A 23 -70.20 -42.97 13.30
N GLN A 24 -69.88 -42.57 12.08
CA GLN A 24 -69.77 -43.49 10.93
C GLN A 24 -68.71 -44.56 11.17
N HIS A 25 -67.56 -44.18 11.73
CA HIS A 25 -66.45 -45.11 11.99
C HIS A 25 -66.74 -46.05 13.18
N ILE A 26 -67.53 -45.62 14.17
CA ILE A 26 -67.98 -46.48 15.28
C ILE A 26 -69.08 -47.46 14.82
N GLY A 27 -69.98 -47.03 13.93
CA GLY A 27 -71.14 -47.81 13.49
C GLY A 27 -72.26 -47.92 14.53
N GLU A 28 -73.20 -48.84 14.32
CA GLU A 28 -74.45 -49.00 15.12
C GLU A 28 -74.24 -49.71 16.48
N GLN A 29 -73.11 -49.47 17.15
CA GLN A 29 -72.78 -50.15 18.39
C GLN A 29 -73.46 -49.48 19.59
N THR A 30 -73.86 -50.27 20.60
CA THR A 30 -74.33 -49.72 21.89
C THR A 30 -73.15 -49.13 22.68
N ILE A 31 -73.14 -47.81 22.84
CA ILE A 31 -72.05 -47.08 23.49
C ILE A 31 -72.39 -46.84 24.98
N ARG A 32 -71.45 -47.15 25.88
CA ARG A 32 -71.59 -46.80 27.29
C ARG A 32 -71.52 -45.28 27.48
N LYS A 33 -72.26 -44.74 28.47
CA LYS A 33 -72.32 -43.28 28.74
C LYS A 33 -70.95 -42.59 28.91
N ASN A 34 -69.96 -43.30 29.46
CA ASN A 34 -68.59 -42.80 29.68
C ASN A 34 -67.57 -43.44 28.71
N ALA A 35 -67.98 -43.74 27.48
CA ALA A 35 -67.06 -44.23 26.45
C ALA A 35 -66.21 -43.07 25.92
N VAL A 36 -64.93 -43.35 25.67
CA VAL A 36 -64.08 -42.43 24.92
C VAL A 36 -64.37 -42.66 23.45
N LEU A 37 -65.05 -41.71 22.81
CA LEU A 37 -65.50 -41.82 21.41
C LEU A 37 -64.35 -41.57 20.43
N ALA A 38 -63.50 -40.61 20.74
CA ALA A 38 -62.30 -40.29 20.00
C ALA A 38 -61.19 -39.88 20.98
N VAL A 39 -59.94 -40.08 20.57
CA VAL A 39 -58.75 -39.59 21.24
C VAL A 39 -58.11 -38.55 20.34
N GLU A 40 -57.81 -37.41 20.93
CA GLU A 40 -57.09 -36.32 20.26
C GLU A 40 -55.60 -36.42 20.58
N PHE A 41 -54.78 -36.42 19.54
CA PHE A 41 -53.34 -36.28 19.63
C PHE A 41 -52.95 -34.88 19.20
N LEU A 42 -52.19 -34.19 20.07
CA LEU A 42 -51.47 -32.98 19.73
C LEU A 42 -50.03 -33.37 19.37
N LEU A 43 -49.67 -33.22 18.09
CA LEU A 43 -48.31 -33.47 17.61
C LEU A 43 -47.65 -32.15 17.24
N THR A 44 -46.52 -31.83 17.87
CA THR A 44 -45.76 -30.61 17.59
C THR A 44 -44.28 -30.80 17.93
N ALA A 45 -43.46 -29.83 17.58
CA ALA A 45 -42.06 -29.72 17.93
C ALA A 45 -41.77 -28.35 18.54
N SER A 46 -40.55 -28.15 19.04
CA SER A 46 -40.18 -26.87 19.63
C SER A 46 -40.07 -25.77 18.55
N PRO A 47 -40.25 -24.48 18.91
CA PRO A 47 -40.09 -23.36 17.97
C PRO A 47 -38.77 -23.39 17.19
N GLU A 48 -37.67 -23.80 17.83
CA GLU A 48 -36.33 -23.88 17.25
C GLU A 48 -36.28 -24.85 16.07
N TYR A 49 -37.12 -25.89 16.08
CA TYR A 49 -37.21 -26.80 14.95
C TYR A 49 -37.88 -26.12 13.75
N PHE A 50 -38.94 -25.35 13.93
CA PHE A 50 -39.67 -24.74 12.82
C PHE A 50 -39.02 -23.45 12.32
N ARG A 51 -38.26 -22.74 13.16
CA ARG A 51 -37.65 -21.44 12.86
C ARG A 51 -36.28 -21.34 13.58
N PRO A 52 -35.25 -22.05 13.11
CA PRO A 52 -33.93 -22.10 13.76
C PRO A 52 -33.24 -20.74 13.82
N ASP A 53 -33.46 -19.87 12.84
CA ASP A 53 -32.83 -18.54 12.79
C ASP A 53 -33.41 -17.56 13.83
N ASP A 54 -34.68 -17.73 14.23
CA ASP A 54 -35.34 -16.86 15.21
C ASP A 54 -36.53 -17.58 15.90
N PRO A 55 -36.27 -18.34 16.99
CA PRO A 55 -37.30 -19.09 17.71
C PRO A 55 -38.41 -18.22 18.33
N SER A 56 -38.16 -16.92 18.52
CA SER A 56 -39.10 -15.99 19.16
C SER A 56 -40.21 -15.50 18.23
N LYS A 57 -40.03 -15.66 16.91
CA LYS A 57 -40.94 -15.16 15.87
C LYS A 57 -42.18 -16.05 15.68
N ALA A 58 -43.15 -15.95 16.59
CA ALA A 58 -44.41 -16.68 16.54
C ALA A 58 -45.13 -16.51 15.18
N GLY A 59 -45.73 -17.59 14.66
CA GLY A 59 -46.41 -17.61 13.35
C GLY A 59 -45.47 -17.68 12.13
N HIS A 60 -44.15 -17.64 12.32
CA HIS A 60 -43.17 -17.90 11.26
C HIS A 60 -42.64 -19.34 11.35
N TYR A 61 -42.33 -19.92 10.18
CA TYR A 61 -41.76 -21.26 10.05
C TYR A 61 -41.05 -21.41 8.71
N GLU A 62 -40.02 -22.26 8.66
CA GLU A 62 -39.37 -22.70 7.43
C GLU A 62 -40.21 -23.77 6.75
N GLN A 63 -40.57 -23.51 5.50
CA GLN A 63 -41.50 -24.34 4.73
C GLN A 63 -41.03 -25.80 4.61
N GLN A 64 -39.75 -26.03 4.31
CA GLN A 64 -39.21 -27.39 4.15
C GLN A 64 -39.31 -28.20 5.46
N ARG A 65 -38.92 -27.60 6.59
CA ARG A 65 -38.97 -28.25 7.90
C ARG A 65 -40.39 -28.56 8.35
N LEU A 66 -41.34 -27.69 8.02
CA LEU A 66 -42.76 -27.90 8.24
C LEU A 66 -43.27 -29.11 7.41
N GLU A 67 -42.94 -29.16 6.13
CA GLU A 67 -43.34 -30.24 5.23
C GLU A 67 -42.75 -31.59 5.68
N ASP A 68 -41.46 -31.62 6.04
CA ASP A 68 -40.78 -32.83 6.51
C ASP A 68 -41.40 -33.35 7.83
N PHE A 69 -41.75 -32.44 8.74
CA PHE A 69 -42.45 -32.77 10.00
C PHE A 69 -43.86 -33.28 9.73
N GLN A 70 -44.63 -32.58 8.90
CA GLN A 70 -45.99 -32.97 8.52
C GLN A 70 -45.99 -34.38 7.91
N GLN A 71 -45.09 -34.65 6.96
CA GLN A 71 -44.98 -35.93 6.28
C GLN A 71 -44.64 -37.04 7.27
N SER A 72 -43.62 -36.85 8.10
CA SER A 72 -43.17 -37.85 9.07
C SER A 72 -44.23 -38.14 10.12
N ALA A 73 -44.88 -37.10 10.66
CA ALA A 73 -45.93 -37.23 11.67
C ALA A 73 -47.18 -37.94 11.11
N CYS A 74 -47.59 -37.59 9.88
CA CYS A 74 -48.70 -38.26 9.22
C CYS A 74 -48.37 -39.72 8.89
N GLN A 75 -47.15 -40.01 8.42
CA GLN A 75 -46.72 -41.37 8.13
C GLN A 75 -46.70 -42.22 9.40
N TRP A 76 -46.25 -41.66 10.53
CA TRP A 76 -46.28 -42.33 11.82
C TRP A 76 -47.70 -42.66 12.27
N LEU A 77 -48.63 -41.70 12.17
CA LEU A 77 -50.04 -41.92 12.48
C LEU A 77 -50.65 -43.06 11.64
N VAL A 78 -50.38 -43.05 10.33
CA VAL A 78 -50.86 -44.09 9.39
C VAL A 78 -50.25 -45.45 9.70
N ASN A 79 -48.93 -45.52 9.92
CA ASN A 79 -48.25 -46.78 10.20
C ASN A 79 -48.72 -47.41 11.50
N ARG A 80 -48.99 -46.59 12.53
CA ARG A 80 -49.31 -47.06 13.88
C ARG A 80 -50.78 -47.35 14.08
N TYR A 81 -51.66 -46.48 13.57
CA TYR A 81 -53.09 -46.52 13.86
C TYR A 81 -53.95 -46.77 12.62
N GLY A 82 -53.40 -46.61 11.42
CA GLY A 82 -54.06 -46.98 10.17
C GLY A 82 -55.39 -46.26 9.96
N ASP A 83 -56.42 -47.05 9.70
CA ASP A 83 -57.80 -46.61 9.48
C ASP A 83 -58.47 -46.02 10.72
N ARG A 84 -57.92 -46.25 11.92
CA ARG A 84 -58.43 -45.66 13.17
C ARG A 84 -58.26 -44.14 13.21
N ILE A 85 -57.38 -43.56 12.39
CA ILE A 85 -57.22 -42.11 12.25
C ILE A 85 -58.24 -41.59 11.25
N ILE A 86 -59.24 -40.88 11.78
CA ILE A 86 -60.36 -40.37 10.98
C ILE A 86 -60.09 -38.99 10.40
N ARG A 87 -59.23 -38.20 11.06
CA ARG A 87 -58.92 -36.83 10.66
C ARG A 87 -57.60 -36.38 11.29
N ALA A 88 -56.74 -35.73 10.51
CA ALA A 88 -55.55 -35.03 11.00
C ALA A 88 -55.51 -33.62 10.41
N GLU A 89 -55.35 -32.61 11.25
CA GLU A 89 -55.43 -31.20 10.89
C GLU A 89 -54.15 -30.47 11.26
N LEU A 90 -53.47 -29.89 10.27
CA LEU A 90 -52.34 -29.00 10.51
C LEU A 90 -52.83 -27.58 10.75
N HIS A 91 -52.51 -27.03 11.92
CA HIS A 91 -52.81 -25.65 12.31
C HIS A 91 -51.56 -24.77 12.15
N LEU A 92 -51.71 -23.65 11.44
CA LEU A 92 -50.64 -22.69 11.13
C LEU A 92 -50.98 -21.26 11.57
N ASP A 93 -52.20 -21.06 12.09
CA ASP A 93 -52.77 -19.81 12.58
C ASP A 93 -52.43 -19.52 14.06
N GLU A 94 -51.76 -20.46 14.73
CA GLU A 94 -51.26 -20.29 16.10
C GLU A 94 -49.74 -20.01 16.15
N SER A 95 -49.18 -19.91 17.36
CA SER A 95 -47.79 -19.48 17.58
C SER A 95 -46.73 -20.46 17.02
N THR A 96 -47.02 -21.76 17.07
CA THR A 96 -46.13 -22.82 16.59
C THR A 96 -46.95 -23.83 15.80
N PRO A 97 -46.50 -24.27 14.62
CA PRO A 97 -47.18 -25.31 13.85
C PRO A 97 -47.42 -26.58 14.69
N HIS A 98 -48.65 -27.09 14.65
CA HIS A 98 -49.03 -28.31 15.36
C HIS A 98 -50.16 -29.05 14.63
N ILE A 99 -50.25 -30.35 14.86
CA ILE A 99 -51.23 -31.22 14.23
C ILE A 99 -52.17 -31.76 15.30
N HIS A 100 -53.48 -31.56 15.08
CA HIS A 100 -54.54 -32.23 15.83
C HIS A 100 -54.98 -33.47 15.05
N ALA A 101 -54.72 -34.66 15.59
CA ALA A 101 -55.15 -35.92 15.00
C ALA A 101 -56.19 -36.62 15.87
N TYR A 102 -57.31 -37.01 15.25
CA TYR A 102 -58.43 -37.66 15.91
C TYR A 102 -58.44 -39.15 15.57
N MET A 103 -58.37 -39.97 16.60
CA MET A 103 -58.37 -41.43 16.51
C MET A 103 -59.61 -42.02 17.17
N VAL A 104 -60.32 -42.92 16.49
CA VAL A 104 -61.39 -43.71 17.12
C VAL A 104 -60.77 -44.98 17.71
N PRO A 105 -60.90 -45.22 19.03
CA PRO A 105 -60.16 -46.29 19.69
C PRO A 105 -60.87 -47.65 19.56
N LEU A 106 -60.89 -48.24 18.36
CA LEU A 106 -61.44 -49.57 18.11
C LEU A 106 -60.41 -50.67 18.37
N ASP A 107 -60.73 -51.65 19.21
CA ASP A 107 -59.90 -52.86 19.38
C ASP A 107 -59.99 -53.79 18.16
N ASP A 108 -59.23 -54.89 18.17
CA ASP A 108 -59.20 -55.85 17.06
C ASP A 108 -60.54 -56.59 16.86
N ARG A 109 -61.50 -56.41 17.76
CA ARG A 109 -62.87 -56.92 17.66
C ARG A 109 -63.84 -55.85 17.16
N GLY A 110 -63.32 -54.68 16.77
CA GLY A 110 -64.09 -53.55 16.29
C GLY A 110 -64.87 -52.81 17.37
N LYS A 111 -64.58 -53.01 18.67
CA LYS A 111 -65.30 -52.33 19.77
C LYS A 111 -64.51 -51.17 20.35
N LEU A 112 -65.22 -50.13 20.81
CA LEU A 112 -64.62 -48.98 21.50
C LEU A 112 -63.91 -49.40 22.79
N ASN A 113 -62.57 -49.34 22.77
CA ASN A 113 -61.72 -49.77 23.87
C ASN A 113 -60.41 -48.96 23.98
N CYS A 114 -60.53 -47.69 24.37
CA CYS A 114 -59.37 -46.82 24.61
C CYS A 114 -58.39 -47.37 25.66
N ARG A 115 -58.89 -48.09 26.67
CA ARG A 115 -58.04 -48.67 27.72
C ARG A 115 -57.12 -49.77 27.19
N ALA A 116 -57.53 -50.55 26.19
CA ALA A 116 -56.65 -51.54 25.58
C ALA A 116 -55.54 -50.91 24.72
N LEU A 117 -55.90 -49.85 23.98
CA LEU A 117 -55.01 -49.18 23.01
C LEU A 117 -53.98 -48.26 23.66
N LEU A 118 -54.40 -47.38 24.57
CA LEU A 118 -53.53 -46.37 25.18
C LEU A 118 -53.32 -46.58 26.68
N GLY A 119 -54.15 -47.44 27.29
CA GLY A 119 -54.06 -47.79 28.70
C GLY A 119 -53.54 -49.22 28.94
N GLY A 120 -53.82 -49.74 30.14
CA GLY A 120 -53.53 -51.14 30.50
C GLY A 120 -52.14 -51.38 31.09
N SER A 121 -51.16 -50.54 30.77
CA SER A 121 -49.83 -50.53 31.40
C SER A 121 -49.44 -49.12 31.79
N ARG A 122 -48.75 -48.98 32.94
CA ARG A 122 -48.17 -47.70 33.39
C ARG A 122 -47.06 -47.16 32.46
N TYR A 123 -46.53 -48.00 31.56
CA TYR A 123 -45.43 -47.65 30.65
C TYR A 123 -45.90 -47.26 29.25
N ARG A 124 -47.15 -47.59 28.88
CA ARG A 124 -47.61 -47.50 27.47
C ARG A 124 -47.55 -46.10 26.87
N LEU A 125 -47.92 -45.07 27.62
CA LEU A 125 -47.79 -43.69 27.15
C LEU A 125 -46.33 -43.21 27.10
N SER A 126 -45.46 -43.76 27.94
CA SER A 126 -44.01 -43.48 27.86
C SER A 126 -43.39 -44.12 26.63
N GLU A 127 -43.78 -45.35 26.30
CA GLU A 127 -43.37 -46.06 25.07
C GLU A 127 -43.89 -45.33 23.84
N LEU A 128 -45.09 -44.73 23.89
CA LEU A 128 -45.61 -43.91 22.81
C LEU A 128 -44.73 -42.68 22.52
N GLN A 129 -44.20 -42.05 23.58
CA GLN A 129 -43.26 -40.94 23.45
C GLN A 129 -41.89 -41.41 22.91
N ASP A 130 -41.45 -42.62 23.29
CA ASP A 130 -40.24 -43.25 22.74
C ASP A 130 -40.41 -43.49 21.22
N ASP A 131 -41.54 -44.08 20.81
CA ASP A 131 -41.88 -44.45 19.44
C ASP A 131 -42.05 -43.23 18.51
N PHE A 132 -42.74 -42.18 18.98
CA PHE A 132 -42.88 -40.94 18.21
C PHE A 132 -41.54 -40.24 18.02
N ALA A 133 -40.70 -40.19 19.06
CA ALA A 133 -39.36 -39.61 18.95
C ALA A 133 -38.49 -40.38 17.94
N GLN A 134 -38.57 -41.72 17.92
CA GLN A 134 -37.86 -42.53 16.94
C GLN A 134 -38.31 -42.23 15.50
N ALA A 135 -39.62 -42.02 15.29
CA ALA A 135 -40.15 -41.67 13.98
C ALA A 135 -39.71 -40.27 13.51
N MET A 136 -39.46 -39.34 14.44
CA MET A 136 -38.99 -37.98 14.12
C MET A 136 -37.46 -37.84 14.13
N ALA A 137 -36.71 -38.90 14.44
CA ALA A 137 -35.26 -38.84 14.64
C ALA A 137 -34.49 -38.37 13.39
N THR A 138 -34.98 -38.70 12.19
CA THR A 138 -34.39 -38.24 10.91
C THR A 138 -34.48 -36.74 10.71
N LEU A 139 -35.38 -36.06 11.43
CA LEU A 139 -35.56 -34.62 11.43
C LEU A 139 -34.66 -33.91 12.46
N GLY A 140 -33.86 -34.67 13.23
CA GLY A 140 -33.05 -34.14 14.32
C GLY A 140 -33.85 -33.81 15.59
N LEU A 141 -35.09 -34.30 15.71
CA LEU A 141 -35.92 -34.13 16.90
C LEU A 141 -35.62 -35.22 17.94
N GLU A 142 -35.50 -34.81 19.20
CA GLU A 142 -35.20 -35.70 20.31
C GLU A 142 -36.42 -35.93 21.22
N ARG A 143 -36.37 -37.05 21.94
CA ARG A 143 -37.38 -37.41 22.93
C ARG A 143 -37.35 -36.42 24.11
N GLY A 144 -38.53 -35.98 24.55
CA GLY A 144 -38.66 -35.26 25.82
C GLY A 144 -38.14 -36.07 27.02
N ILE A 145 -37.87 -35.40 28.14
CA ILE A 145 -37.23 -36.00 29.33
C ILE A 145 -38.04 -37.21 29.85
N LYS A 146 -37.41 -38.38 29.89
CA LYS A 146 -38.03 -39.61 30.41
C LYS A 146 -38.24 -39.52 31.92
N GLY A 147 -39.47 -39.74 32.37
CA GLY A 147 -39.85 -39.56 33.77
C GLY A 147 -40.00 -38.10 34.20
N SER A 148 -40.24 -37.17 33.26
CA SER A 148 -40.51 -35.76 33.58
C SER A 148 -41.59 -35.61 34.65
N LYS A 149 -41.33 -34.73 35.62
CA LYS A 149 -42.27 -34.35 36.69
C LYS A 149 -43.17 -33.16 36.29
N ALA A 150 -43.05 -32.68 35.05
CA ALA A 150 -43.87 -31.58 34.56
C ALA A 150 -45.36 -31.99 34.53
N LYS A 151 -46.23 -31.11 35.03
CA LYS A 151 -47.68 -31.32 34.98
C LYS A 151 -48.24 -30.64 33.74
N HIS A 152 -49.06 -31.37 32.98
CA HIS A 152 -49.80 -30.79 31.87
C HIS A 152 -50.68 -29.64 32.40
N THR A 153 -50.66 -28.51 31.70
CA THR A 153 -51.44 -27.33 32.03
C THR A 153 -52.38 -27.08 30.87
N GLU A 154 -53.69 -27.08 31.12
CA GLU A 154 -54.69 -26.81 30.08
C GLU A 154 -54.56 -25.37 29.58
N ILE A 155 -54.60 -25.19 28.27
CA ILE A 155 -54.52 -23.86 27.62
C ILE A 155 -55.65 -22.94 28.10
N SER A 156 -56.86 -23.48 28.34
CA SER A 156 -57.99 -22.69 28.87
C SER A 156 -57.80 -22.23 30.33
N LYS A 157 -57.05 -22.97 31.17
CA LYS A 157 -56.73 -22.52 32.54
C LYS A 157 -55.66 -21.42 32.55
N TYR A 158 -54.80 -21.40 31.54
CA TYR A 158 -53.81 -20.33 31.35
C TYR A 158 -54.49 -19.02 30.89
N TYR A 159 -55.47 -19.07 29.99
CA TYR A 159 -56.24 -17.89 29.55
C TYR A 159 -57.41 -17.50 30.48
N ALA A 160 -58.05 -18.44 31.18
CA ALA A 160 -59.10 -18.13 32.16
C ALA A 160 -58.55 -17.40 33.40
N ALA A 161 -57.29 -17.65 33.77
CA ALA A 161 -56.56 -16.91 34.80
C ALA A 161 -56.15 -15.48 34.35
N ILE A 162 -56.17 -15.21 33.04
CA ILE A 162 -55.83 -13.89 32.47
C ILE A 162 -57.11 -13.04 32.24
N ASN A 163 -58.27 -13.67 32.05
CA ASN A 163 -59.52 -13.00 31.64
C ASN A 163 -60.68 -13.02 32.65
N SER A 164 -60.53 -13.60 33.86
CA SER A 164 -61.60 -13.55 34.87
C SER A 164 -61.31 -12.48 35.93
N ALA A 165 -62.10 -11.40 35.93
CA ALA A 165 -62.22 -10.46 37.05
C ALA A 165 -62.99 -11.12 38.23
N PRO A 166 -62.86 -10.62 39.48
CA PRO A 166 -62.65 -11.45 40.65
C PRO A 166 -63.95 -11.90 41.34
N ASP A 167 -63.90 -13.07 41.97
CA ASP A 167 -64.69 -13.30 43.18
C ASP A 167 -63.81 -13.82 44.34
N THR A 168 -63.69 -12.95 45.34
CA THR A 168 -63.37 -13.08 46.77
C THR A 168 -62.54 -14.26 47.28
N ASN A 169 -61.24 -14.02 47.51
CA ASN A 169 -60.48 -14.24 48.77
C ASN A 169 -58.99 -14.47 48.50
N LEU A 170 -58.27 -13.46 47.99
CA LEU A 170 -56.81 -13.48 48.00
C LEU A 170 -56.27 -12.11 48.41
N ASP A 171 -55.27 -12.15 49.26
CA ASP A 171 -54.67 -11.00 49.94
C ASP A 171 -54.16 -9.94 48.93
N ILE A 172 -54.54 -8.69 49.16
CA ILE A 172 -54.27 -7.53 48.30
C ILE A 172 -52.76 -7.35 48.08
N SER A 173 -51.94 -7.77 49.05
CA SER A 173 -50.48 -7.75 48.98
C SER A 173 -49.91 -8.64 47.87
N SER A 174 -50.50 -9.83 47.67
CA SER A 174 -50.02 -10.85 46.73
C SER A 174 -50.41 -10.51 45.29
N MET A 175 -51.59 -9.89 45.09
CA MET A 175 -52.02 -9.37 43.78
C MET A 175 -51.16 -8.18 43.32
N GLN A 176 -50.75 -7.29 44.24
CA GLN A 176 -49.87 -6.17 43.89
C GLN A 176 -48.48 -6.65 43.42
N GLN A 177 -47.92 -7.69 44.05
CA GLN A 177 -46.65 -8.28 43.63
C GLN A 177 -46.74 -8.96 42.26
N LEU A 178 -47.78 -9.76 42.01
CA LEU A 178 -47.98 -10.43 40.71
C LEU A 178 -48.18 -9.44 39.55
N VAL A 179 -48.89 -8.34 39.78
CA VAL A 179 -49.03 -7.26 38.78
C VAL A 179 -47.69 -6.55 38.54
N ALA A 180 -46.90 -6.32 39.60
CA ALA A 180 -45.57 -5.73 39.46
C ALA A 180 -44.58 -6.64 38.71
N ASP A 181 -44.66 -7.96 38.93
CA ASP A 181 -43.83 -8.96 38.24
C ASP A 181 -44.24 -9.12 36.77
N ARG A 182 -45.55 -9.11 36.47
CA ARG A 182 -46.04 -9.09 35.08
C ARG A 182 -45.63 -7.81 34.35
N GLN A 183 -45.75 -6.66 35.00
CA GLN A 183 -45.32 -5.40 34.40
C GLN A 183 -43.80 -5.34 34.20
N ARG A 184 -43.01 -5.96 35.08
CA ARG A 184 -41.56 -6.15 34.86
C ARG A 184 -41.31 -7.05 33.66
N ALA A 185 -41.90 -8.25 33.61
CA ALA A 185 -41.70 -9.17 32.50
C ALA A 185 -42.12 -8.61 31.13
N VAL A 186 -43.22 -7.86 31.06
CA VAL A 186 -43.65 -7.16 29.83
C VAL A 186 -42.69 -6.05 29.45
N ARG A 187 -42.21 -5.26 30.43
CA ARG A 187 -41.18 -4.23 30.19
C ARG A 187 -39.85 -4.85 29.74
N ASP A 188 -39.42 -5.93 30.36
CA ASP A 188 -38.19 -6.64 30.04
C ASP A 188 -38.27 -7.25 28.64
N SER A 189 -39.40 -7.88 28.26
CA SER A 189 -39.62 -8.40 26.92
C SER A 189 -39.66 -7.29 25.86
N ALA A 190 -40.32 -6.16 26.14
CA ALA A 190 -40.35 -5.02 25.22
C ALA A 190 -38.96 -4.37 25.07
N GLN A 191 -38.19 -4.30 26.16
CA GLN A 191 -36.82 -3.80 26.15
C GLN A 191 -35.87 -4.74 25.41
N MET A 192 -36.04 -6.06 25.56
CA MET A 192 -35.31 -7.07 24.79
C MET A 192 -35.63 -6.98 23.29
N GLU A 193 -36.90 -6.80 22.91
CA GLU A 193 -37.29 -6.63 21.50
C GLU A 193 -36.68 -5.35 20.89
N GLN A 194 -36.70 -4.23 21.63
CA GLN A 194 -36.02 -2.99 21.20
C GLN A 194 -34.51 -3.19 21.06
N THR A 195 -33.88 -3.90 21.99
CA THR A 195 -32.45 -4.20 21.97
C THR A 195 -32.09 -5.11 20.79
N ALA A 196 -32.90 -6.14 20.51
CA ALA A 196 -32.73 -7.05 19.38
C ALA A 196 -32.86 -6.31 18.03
N LYS A 197 -33.84 -5.42 17.90
CA LYS A 197 -33.99 -4.56 16.71
C LYS A 197 -32.79 -3.62 16.52
N ALA A 198 -32.31 -3.01 17.61
CA ALA A 198 -31.13 -2.16 17.56
C ALA A 198 -29.88 -2.95 17.15
N LEU A 199 -29.71 -4.16 17.69
CA LEU A 199 -28.60 -5.05 17.34
C LEU A 199 -28.67 -5.55 15.89
N ALA A 200 -29.85 -5.91 15.40
CA ALA A 200 -30.04 -6.33 14.00
C ALA A 200 -29.65 -5.21 13.02
N LEU A 201 -30.04 -3.96 13.33
CA LEU A 201 -29.66 -2.79 12.54
C LEU A 201 -28.13 -2.54 12.59
N GLU A 202 -27.51 -2.73 13.76
CA GLU A 202 -26.05 -2.60 13.94
C GLU A 202 -25.29 -3.68 13.15
N VAL A 203 -25.79 -4.91 13.13
CA VAL A 203 -25.24 -6.02 12.34
C VAL A 203 -25.34 -5.72 10.85
N GLU A 204 -26.49 -5.23 10.38
CA GLU A 204 -26.67 -4.85 8.98
C GLU A 204 -25.70 -3.73 8.57
N ARG A 205 -25.58 -2.69 9.39
CA ARG A 205 -24.60 -1.60 9.18
C ARG A 205 -23.17 -2.12 9.15
N SER A 206 -22.83 -3.03 10.06
CA SER A 206 -21.50 -3.65 10.12
C SER A 206 -21.22 -4.49 8.87
N GLN A 207 -22.19 -5.25 8.37
CA GLN A 207 -22.07 -6.03 7.13
C GLN A 207 -21.89 -5.12 5.91
N GLN A 208 -22.63 -4.02 5.83
CA GLN A 208 -22.44 -3.03 4.76
C GLN A 208 -21.04 -2.41 4.81
N ARG A 209 -20.54 -2.11 6.02
CA ARG A 209 -19.18 -1.57 6.20
C ARG A 209 -18.10 -2.59 5.81
N ILE A 210 -18.26 -3.87 6.15
CA ILE A 210 -17.34 -4.93 5.74
C ILE A 210 -17.29 -5.03 4.21
N LYS A 211 -18.44 -5.08 3.53
CA LYS A 211 -18.48 -5.13 2.06
C LYS A 211 -17.78 -3.95 1.40
N GLU A 212 -17.95 -2.76 1.95
CA GLU A 212 -17.28 -1.56 1.44
C GLU A 212 -15.76 -1.59 1.68
N LEU A 213 -15.32 -2.05 2.86
CA LEU A 213 -13.90 -2.22 3.14
C LEU A 213 -13.26 -3.29 2.26
N GLU A 214 -13.96 -4.39 1.97
CA GLU A 214 -13.51 -5.43 1.03
C GLU A 214 -13.36 -4.89 -0.39
N ARG A 215 -14.31 -4.06 -0.84
CA ARG A 215 -14.22 -3.38 -2.15
C ARG A 215 -12.98 -2.49 -2.22
N ILE A 216 -12.77 -1.64 -1.20
CA ILE A 216 -11.60 -0.75 -1.11
C ILE A 216 -10.31 -1.57 -1.07
N ALA A 217 -10.25 -2.62 -0.26
CA ALA A 217 -9.07 -3.48 -0.15
C ALA A 217 -8.75 -4.17 -1.48
N LYS A 218 -9.78 -4.61 -2.22
CA LYS A 218 -9.60 -5.22 -3.55
C LYS A 218 -9.08 -4.20 -4.57
N GLU A 219 -9.62 -2.99 -4.58
CA GLU A 219 -9.15 -1.90 -5.45
C GLU A 219 -7.70 -1.52 -5.13
N GLN A 220 -7.36 -1.40 -3.85
CA GLN A 220 -5.99 -1.16 -3.39
C GLN A 220 -5.03 -2.29 -3.79
N ALA A 221 -5.45 -3.56 -3.64
CA ALA A 221 -4.64 -4.70 -4.05
C ALA A 221 -4.39 -4.73 -5.57
N GLN A 222 -5.42 -4.42 -6.37
CA GLN A 222 -5.28 -4.31 -7.82
C GLN A 222 -4.33 -3.17 -8.22
N GLN A 223 -4.46 -2.01 -7.58
CA GLN A 223 -3.53 -0.89 -7.80
C GLN A 223 -2.10 -1.26 -7.39
N ALA A 224 -1.91 -1.92 -6.25
CA ALA A 224 -0.60 -2.36 -5.77
C ALA A 224 0.06 -3.34 -6.77
N LEU A 225 -0.70 -4.29 -7.33
CA LEU A 225 -0.22 -5.23 -8.34
C LEU A 225 0.19 -4.51 -9.64
N LEU A 226 -0.63 -3.56 -10.09
CA LEU A 226 -0.30 -2.73 -11.26
C LEU A 226 1.00 -1.95 -11.04
N TRP A 227 1.16 -1.34 -9.87
CA TRP A 227 2.39 -0.64 -9.50
C TRP A 227 3.58 -1.58 -9.42
N GLN A 228 3.43 -2.76 -8.83
CA GLN A 228 4.48 -3.77 -8.77
C GLN A 228 4.98 -4.16 -10.17
N ASN A 229 4.08 -4.42 -11.10
CA ASN A 229 4.43 -4.74 -12.49
C ASN A 229 5.15 -3.56 -13.17
N LYS A 230 4.67 -2.32 -12.98
CA LYS A 230 5.34 -1.11 -13.50
C LYS A 230 6.78 -1.00 -13.00
N TYR A 231 7.02 -1.22 -11.70
CA TYR A 231 8.38 -1.18 -11.12
C TYR A 231 9.25 -2.32 -11.61
N GLN A 232 8.69 -3.52 -11.78
CA GLN A 232 9.44 -4.67 -12.28
C GLN A 232 9.92 -4.44 -13.72
N ASP A 233 9.06 -3.90 -14.58
CA ASP A 233 9.40 -3.54 -15.95
C ASP A 233 10.52 -2.49 -15.99
N LEU A 234 10.44 -1.46 -15.14
CA LEU A 234 11.45 -0.42 -15.05
C LEU A 234 12.79 -0.97 -14.53
N ALA A 235 12.75 -1.80 -13.48
CA ALA A 235 13.93 -2.44 -12.91
C ALA A 235 14.62 -3.35 -13.95
N ASN A 236 13.86 -4.11 -14.74
CA ASN A 236 14.42 -4.97 -15.78
C ASN A 236 15.19 -4.19 -16.85
N LYS A 237 14.74 -2.97 -17.20
CA LYS A 237 15.42 -2.10 -18.18
C LYS A 237 16.79 -1.63 -17.68
N VAL A 238 16.90 -1.31 -16.39
CA VAL A 238 18.13 -0.74 -15.81
C VAL A 238 19.05 -1.78 -15.17
N ARG A 239 18.58 -3.02 -14.98
CA ARG A 239 19.32 -4.09 -14.29
C ARG A 239 20.64 -4.46 -14.97
N HIS A 240 20.70 -4.34 -16.30
CA HIS A 240 21.84 -4.78 -17.12
C HIS A 240 22.80 -3.64 -17.50
N ILE A 241 22.62 -2.44 -16.93
CA ILE A 241 23.55 -1.34 -17.14
C ILE A 241 24.93 -1.74 -16.58
N PRO A 242 26.02 -1.54 -17.34
CA PRO A 242 27.38 -1.84 -16.88
C PRO A 242 27.72 -1.12 -15.58
N LEU A 243 28.31 -1.84 -14.62
CA LEU A 243 28.59 -1.30 -13.29
C LEU A 243 29.60 -0.15 -13.34
N GLU A 244 30.52 -0.17 -14.28
CA GLU A 244 31.50 0.88 -14.53
C GLU A 244 30.81 2.19 -14.92
N GLN A 245 29.77 2.11 -15.75
CA GLN A 245 28.98 3.28 -16.15
C GLN A 245 28.17 3.83 -14.97
N VAL A 246 27.61 2.95 -14.13
CA VAL A 246 26.90 3.34 -12.91
C VAL A 246 27.84 3.99 -11.91
N ALA A 247 29.03 3.42 -11.69
CA ALA A 247 30.05 3.95 -10.81
C ALA A 247 30.48 5.36 -11.22
N TYR A 248 30.70 5.58 -12.52
CA TYR A 248 31.02 6.88 -13.07
C TYR A 248 29.94 7.93 -12.78
N GLU A 249 28.66 7.60 -13.01
CA GLU A 249 27.53 8.50 -12.73
C GLU A 249 27.27 8.72 -11.23
N LEU A 250 27.70 7.80 -10.37
CA LEU A 250 27.65 7.97 -8.92
C LEU A 250 28.71 8.96 -8.41
N GLY A 251 29.66 9.36 -9.26
CA GLY A 251 30.77 10.24 -8.89
C GLY A 251 32.00 9.47 -8.40
N LEU A 252 32.07 8.15 -8.62
CA LEU A 252 33.29 7.37 -8.38
C LEU A 252 34.25 7.56 -9.54
N GLU A 253 35.55 7.65 -9.24
CA GLU A 253 36.61 7.79 -10.23
C GLU A 253 37.37 6.46 -10.38
N PRO A 254 37.69 6.01 -11.60
CA PRO A 254 38.49 4.81 -11.80
C PRO A 254 39.94 5.03 -11.31
N ASP A 255 40.53 4.01 -10.69
CA ASP A 255 41.94 4.04 -10.29
C ASP A 255 42.84 3.94 -11.54
N PRO A 256 43.80 4.87 -11.74
CA PRO A 256 44.67 4.85 -12.91
C PRO A 256 45.55 3.59 -13.04
N LYS A 257 45.78 2.88 -11.93
CA LYS A 257 46.65 1.70 -11.86
C LYS A 257 45.85 0.39 -11.86
N ASP A 258 44.60 0.42 -11.43
CA ASP A 258 43.73 -0.76 -11.36
C ASP A 258 42.36 -0.47 -11.98
N LYS A 259 42.17 -0.99 -13.20
CA LYS A 259 40.92 -0.85 -13.98
C LYS A 259 39.67 -1.39 -13.28
N HIS A 260 39.83 -2.26 -12.29
CA HIS A 260 38.71 -2.81 -11.53
C HIS A 260 38.35 -1.97 -10.33
N LYS A 261 39.24 -1.08 -9.89
CA LYS A 261 39.08 -0.30 -8.67
C LYS A 261 38.51 1.08 -9.01
N TRP A 262 37.46 1.44 -8.29
CA TRP A 262 36.79 2.72 -8.35
C TRP A 262 36.85 3.34 -6.96
N GLN A 263 37.17 4.61 -6.90
CA GLN A 263 37.44 5.29 -5.66
C GLN A 263 36.68 6.60 -5.56
N HIS A 264 36.23 6.86 -4.34
CA HIS A 264 35.75 8.15 -3.88
C HIS A 264 36.27 8.31 -2.44
N GLU A 265 36.15 9.50 -1.87
CA GLU A 265 36.67 9.77 -0.52
C GLU A 265 36.19 8.80 0.56
N ASN A 266 35.00 8.23 0.38
CA ASN A 266 34.34 7.35 1.34
C ASN A 266 34.10 5.94 0.80
N HIS A 267 34.52 5.62 -0.42
CA HIS A 267 34.25 4.31 -1.03
C HIS A 267 35.47 3.83 -1.82
N ILE A 268 35.83 2.55 -1.63
CA ILE A 268 36.81 1.86 -2.47
C ILE A 268 36.14 0.61 -3.02
N ILE A 269 35.64 0.71 -4.24
CA ILE A 269 34.77 -0.29 -4.87
C ILE A 269 35.52 -1.02 -5.98
N ASN A 270 35.67 -2.33 -5.83
CA ASN A 270 36.15 -3.18 -6.90
C ASN A 270 34.97 -3.74 -7.70
N ILE A 271 35.01 -3.57 -9.02
CA ILE A 271 33.99 -4.03 -9.97
C ILE A 271 34.56 -5.20 -10.78
N THR A 272 33.82 -6.31 -10.80
CA THR A 272 34.19 -7.51 -11.57
C THR A 272 32.96 -8.09 -12.24
N GLY A 273 32.80 -7.81 -13.53
CA GLY A 273 31.61 -8.17 -14.29
C GLY A 273 30.37 -7.50 -13.70
N SER A 274 29.37 -8.30 -13.29
CA SER A 274 28.13 -7.80 -12.70
C SER A 274 28.14 -7.71 -11.17
N LYS A 275 29.31 -7.85 -10.52
CA LYS A 275 29.45 -7.78 -9.05
C LYS A 275 30.37 -6.64 -8.64
N PHE A 276 30.13 -6.10 -7.46
CA PHE A 276 31.03 -5.15 -6.81
C PHE A 276 31.31 -5.53 -5.36
N TYR A 277 32.44 -5.06 -4.84
CA TYR A 277 32.80 -5.17 -3.44
C TYR A 277 33.42 -3.85 -2.95
N ASP A 278 32.84 -3.29 -1.90
CA ASP A 278 33.35 -2.10 -1.23
C ASP A 278 34.24 -2.49 -0.06
N TRP A 279 35.54 -2.22 -0.19
CA TRP A 279 36.55 -2.53 0.82
C TRP A 279 36.46 -1.66 2.06
N GLN A 280 35.87 -0.47 1.97
CA GLN A 280 35.76 0.44 3.11
C GLN A 280 34.63 0.02 4.06
N TYR A 281 33.56 -0.56 3.50
CA TYR A 281 32.40 -1.04 4.27
C TYR A 281 32.33 -2.57 4.38
N LEU A 282 33.29 -3.30 3.79
CA LEU A 282 33.34 -4.77 3.75
C LEU A 282 32.04 -5.40 3.22
N LYS A 283 31.43 -4.77 2.21
CA LYS A 283 30.12 -5.14 1.68
C LYS A 283 30.16 -5.28 0.18
N GLY A 284 29.59 -6.38 -0.32
CA GLY A 284 29.45 -6.64 -1.75
C GLY A 284 27.99 -6.71 -2.18
N GLY A 285 27.76 -6.56 -3.49
CA GLY A 285 26.44 -6.63 -4.12
C GLY A 285 26.53 -7.01 -5.60
N GLY A 286 25.38 -7.12 -6.26
CA GLY A 286 25.30 -7.56 -7.65
C GLY A 286 24.37 -6.69 -8.50
N GLY A 287 24.90 -6.12 -9.57
CA GLY A 287 24.14 -5.35 -10.55
C GLY A 287 23.94 -3.88 -10.18
N ALA A 288 23.42 -3.14 -11.16
CA ALA A 288 23.37 -1.68 -11.13
C ALA A 288 22.56 -1.12 -9.94
N ILE A 289 21.42 -1.75 -9.65
CA ILE A 289 20.50 -1.30 -8.60
C ILE A 289 21.16 -1.40 -7.22
N ASP A 290 21.80 -2.54 -6.94
CA ASP A 290 22.49 -2.78 -5.66
C ASP A 290 23.63 -1.79 -5.44
N LEU A 291 24.38 -1.45 -6.50
CA LEU A 291 25.48 -0.49 -6.43
C LEU A 291 24.95 0.91 -6.07
N VAL A 292 23.86 1.35 -6.70
CA VAL A 292 23.24 2.65 -6.39
C VAL A 292 22.67 2.66 -4.98
N MET A 293 21.97 1.62 -4.56
CA MET A 293 21.46 1.51 -3.18
C MET A 293 22.59 1.57 -2.16
N HIS A 294 23.74 0.93 -2.45
CA HIS A 294 24.90 0.92 -1.57
C HIS A 294 25.59 2.28 -1.48
N VAL A 295 25.85 2.95 -2.61
CA VAL A 295 26.58 4.23 -2.61
C VAL A 295 25.69 5.39 -2.16
N ASN A 296 24.45 5.47 -2.64
CA ASN A 296 23.53 6.56 -2.28
C ASN A 296 22.71 6.31 -1.00
N GLN A 297 22.85 5.13 -0.36
CA GLN A 297 22.10 4.75 0.84
C GLN A 297 20.58 4.89 0.67
N CYS A 298 20.07 4.49 -0.49
CA CYS A 298 18.66 4.66 -0.86
C CYS A 298 17.93 3.32 -1.02
N ASN A 299 16.59 3.37 -1.08
CA ASN A 299 15.78 2.17 -1.26
C ASN A 299 15.75 1.71 -2.74
N PHE A 300 15.23 0.50 -2.98
CA PHE A 300 15.14 -0.10 -4.31
C PHE A 300 14.43 0.80 -5.35
N LYS A 301 13.30 1.42 -4.99
CA LYS A 301 12.53 2.25 -5.93
C LYS A 301 13.28 3.51 -6.29
N GLN A 302 13.91 4.15 -5.30
CA GLN A 302 14.76 5.33 -5.50
C GLN A 302 15.97 5.01 -6.38
N ALA A 303 16.60 3.84 -6.19
CA ALA A 303 17.72 3.41 -7.01
C ALA A 303 17.33 3.16 -8.47
N VAL A 304 16.18 2.51 -8.70
CA VAL A 304 15.64 2.30 -10.06
C VAL A 304 15.29 3.64 -10.72
N ALA A 305 14.65 4.57 -9.99
CA ALA A 305 14.34 5.90 -10.50
C ALA A 305 15.62 6.70 -10.82
N TRP A 306 16.64 6.61 -9.97
CA TRP A 306 17.94 7.25 -10.18
C TRP A 306 18.66 6.72 -11.43
N LEU A 307 18.69 5.39 -11.61
CA LEU A 307 19.30 4.77 -12.80
C LEU A 307 18.60 5.20 -14.07
N ASN A 308 17.27 5.28 -14.04
CA ASN A 308 16.51 5.74 -15.19
C ASN A 308 16.72 7.25 -15.48
N ASP A 309 16.84 8.09 -14.44
CA ASP A 309 17.14 9.53 -14.56
C ASP A 309 18.53 9.80 -15.16
N ARG A 310 19.53 8.99 -14.78
CA ARG A 310 20.93 9.18 -15.19
C ARG A 310 21.30 8.47 -16.49
N LEU A 311 20.85 7.23 -16.65
CA LEU A 311 21.41 6.26 -17.60
C LEU A 311 20.37 5.54 -18.45
N GLY A 312 19.07 5.88 -18.32
CA GLY A 312 18.06 5.33 -19.21
C GLY A 312 18.41 5.60 -20.67
N GLU A 313 18.50 4.54 -21.49
CA GLU A 313 18.86 4.62 -22.91
C GLU A 313 18.16 5.80 -23.61
N SER A 314 18.94 6.80 -24.04
CA SER A 314 18.63 7.77 -25.09
C SER A 314 17.16 8.17 -25.27
N ALA A 315 16.45 8.45 -24.18
CA ALA A 315 15.10 8.92 -24.27
C ALA A 315 15.14 10.44 -24.13
N THR A 316 15.01 11.14 -25.27
CA THR A 316 14.28 12.41 -25.24
C THR A 316 13.08 12.23 -24.30
N LEU A 317 12.74 13.25 -23.51
CA LEU A 317 11.57 13.21 -22.63
C LEU A 317 10.35 12.56 -23.31
N GLU A 318 10.21 12.76 -24.63
CA GLU A 318 9.26 12.16 -25.57
C GLU A 318 9.25 10.61 -25.65
N ALA A 319 10.40 9.92 -25.63
CA ALA A 319 10.46 8.45 -25.73
C ALA A 319 10.20 7.72 -24.39
N VAL A 320 10.19 8.46 -23.28
CA VAL A 320 9.82 7.91 -21.98
C VAL A 320 8.31 7.61 -21.97
N THR A 321 7.95 6.32 -22.00
CA THR A 321 6.53 5.90 -21.95
C THR A 321 5.81 6.53 -20.75
N TYR A 322 4.51 6.82 -20.89
CA TYR A 322 3.67 7.39 -19.83
C TYR A 322 3.84 6.66 -18.48
N LYS A 323 3.94 5.33 -18.52
CA LYS A 323 4.17 4.47 -17.35
C LYS A 323 5.47 4.80 -16.60
N THR A 324 6.57 5.03 -17.33
CA THR A 324 7.85 5.40 -16.74
C THR A 324 7.81 6.82 -16.14
N ARG A 325 7.13 7.76 -16.80
CA ARG A 325 6.97 9.14 -16.29
C ARG A 325 6.20 9.18 -14.97
N GLU A 326 5.14 8.39 -14.83
CA GLU A 326 4.37 8.32 -13.57
C GLU A 326 5.22 7.81 -12.41
N VAL A 327 6.06 6.79 -12.63
CA VAL A 327 6.95 6.23 -11.61
C VAL A 327 8.00 7.25 -11.17
N ILE A 328 8.65 7.95 -12.11
CA ILE A 328 9.66 8.97 -11.78
C ILE A 328 9.02 10.14 -11.01
N LYS A 329 7.76 10.48 -11.32
CA LYS A 329 7.05 11.54 -10.59
C LYS A 329 6.74 11.15 -9.15
N THR A 330 6.37 9.89 -8.89
CA THR A 330 6.01 9.44 -7.54
C THR A 330 7.21 9.12 -6.66
N GLU A 331 8.28 8.56 -7.24
CA GLU A 331 9.53 8.27 -6.54
C GLU A 331 10.66 9.10 -7.15
N GLN A 332 10.80 10.35 -6.70
CA GLN A 332 11.91 11.18 -7.14
C GLN A 332 13.22 10.73 -6.48
N PRO A 333 14.34 10.67 -7.23
CA PRO A 333 15.64 10.46 -6.62
C PRO A 333 15.91 11.59 -5.63
N PRO A 334 16.58 11.30 -4.49
CA PRO A 334 16.91 12.34 -3.52
C PRO A 334 17.67 13.49 -4.22
N PRO A 335 17.36 14.75 -3.88
CA PRO A 335 18.08 15.88 -4.44
C PRO A 335 19.55 15.78 -4.05
N PHE A 336 20.43 16.34 -4.88
CA PHE A 336 21.85 16.43 -4.55
C PHE A 336 22.02 17.28 -3.28
N ILE A 337 22.86 16.80 -2.36
CA ILE A 337 23.23 17.50 -1.14
C ILE A 337 24.68 17.92 -1.30
N ALA A 338 24.92 19.23 -1.35
CA ALA A 338 26.26 19.77 -1.45
C ALA A 338 27.08 19.47 -0.17
N PRO A 339 28.42 19.29 -0.28
CA PRO A 339 29.29 19.19 0.88
C PRO A 339 29.05 20.37 1.85
N THR A 340 29.07 20.10 3.15
CA THR A 340 28.81 21.15 4.15
C THR A 340 29.98 22.13 4.20
N PRO A 341 29.74 23.45 4.08
CA PRO A 341 30.81 24.43 4.23
C PRO A 341 31.43 24.42 5.63
N ASP A 342 32.75 24.48 5.68
CA ASP A 342 33.58 24.60 6.88
C ASP A 342 34.37 25.91 6.82
N ALA A 343 33.91 26.91 7.58
CA ALA A 343 34.50 28.24 7.62
C ALA A 343 35.92 28.24 8.21
N ASP A 344 36.23 27.31 9.11
CA ASP A 344 37.53 27.25 9.80
C ASP A 344 38.64 26.81 8.83
N LYS A 345 38.27 26.13 7.74
CA LYS A 345 39.18 25.63 6.70
C LYS A 345 39.28 26.53 5.47
N TRP A 346 38.43 27.55 5.38
CA TRP A 346 38.39 28.45 4.23
C TRP A 346 39.72 29.17 4.02
N GLN A 347 40.36 29.65 5.08
CA GLN A 347 41.59 30.42 4.94
C GLN A 347 42.73 29.61 4.32
N GLN A 348 42.82 28.30 4.62
CA GLN A 348 43.81 27.40 4.03
C GLN A 348 43.49 27.14 2.55
N VAL A 349 42.23 26.85 2.23
CA VAL A 349 41.77 26.67 0.84
C VAL A 349 41.99 27.94 0.00
N LYS A 350 41.64 29.11 0.53
CA LYS A 350 41.89 30.41 -0.12
C LYS A 350 43.39 30.64 -0.34
N THR A 351 44.22 30.28 0.64
CA THR A 351 45.68 30.37 0.51
C THR A 351 46.19 29.48 -0.62
N TYR A 352 45.71 28.24 -0.72
CA TYR A 352 46.03 27.35 -1.83
C TYR A 352 45.63 27.96 -3.19
N LEU A 353 44.38 28.40 -3.33
CA LEU A 353 43.85 28.98 -4.58
C LEU A 353 44.61 30.24 -5.00
N THR A 354 44.99 31.10 -4.06
CA THR A 354 45.65 32.39 -4.37
C THR A 354 47.17 32.30 -4.44
N ARG A 355 47.81 31.53 -3.56
CA ARG A 355 49.27 31.44 -3.47
C ARG A 355 49.82 30.37 -4.39
N GLU A 356 49.29 29.16 -4.33
CA GLU A 356 49.81 28.04 -5.12
C GLU A 356 49.24 28.04 -6.54
N ARG A 357 47.92 28.25 -6.67
CA ARG A 357 47.23 28.29 -7.97
C ARG A 357 47.25 29.67 -8.64
N ARG A 358 47.80 30.69 -7.98
CA ARG A 358 47.97 32.06 -8.50
C ARG A 358 46.67 32.71 -9.00
N LEU A 359 45.51 32.28 -8.50
CA LEU A 359 44.23 32.90 -8.82
C LEU A 359 44.11 34.26 -8.10
N PRO A 360 43.58 35.31 -8.75
CA PRO A 360 43.39 36.62 -8.10
C PRO A 360 42.48 36.51 -6.87
N SER A 361 42.93 37.04 -5.72
CA SER A 361 42.15 36.97 -4.47
C SER A 361 40.76 37.58 -4.62
N SER A 362 40.62 38.71 -5.31
CA SER A 362 39.32 39.36 -5.52
C SER A 362 38.33 38.47 -6.26
N LEU A 363 38.79 37.67 -7.23
CA LEU A 363 37.93 36.75 -7.97
C LEU A 363 37.54 35.54 -7.11
N VAL A 364 38.50 35.00 -6.35
CA VAL A 364 38.22 33.90 -5.39
C VAL A 364 37.23 34.35 -4.31
N ASP A 365 37.41 35.56 -3.77
CA ASP A 365 36.53 36.16 -2.76
C ASP A 365 35.12 36.38 -3.31
N ASN A 366 35.00 36.97 -4.50
CA ASN A 366 33.68 37.13 -5.15
C ASN A 366 32.97 35.79 -5.38
N LEU A 367 33.68 34.75 -5.82
CA LEU A 367 33.09 33.43 -6.02
C LEU A 367 32.68 32.77 -4.70
N HIS A 368 33.44 32.99 -3.63
CA HIS A 368 33.07 32.53 -2.29
C HIS A 368 31.84 33.26 -1.74
N ASP A 369 31.78 34.58 -1.88
CA ASP A 369 30.64 35.39 -1.41
C ASP A 369 29.34 35.02 -2.14
N LEU A 370 29.44 34.58 -3.41
CA LEU A 370 28.33 34.02 -4.18
C LEU A 370 27.98 32.57 -3.78
N GLY A 371 28.73 31.95 -2.87
CA GLY A 371 28.56 30.55 -2.46
C GLY A 371 29.00 29.54 -3.53
N LEU A 372 29.78 29.97 -4.53
CA LEU A 372 30.20 29.11 -5.63
C LEU A 372 31.48 28.33 -5.32
N VAL A 373 32.30 28.85 -4.41
CA VAL A 373 33.55 28.22 -3.96
C VAL A 373 33.67 28.31 -2.44
N TYR A 374 33.90 27.19 -1.76
CA TYR A 374 34.11 27.16 -0.31
C TYR A 374 35.00 25.99 0.12
N ALA A 375 35.29 25.88 1.41
CA ALA A 375 36.01 24.75 1.99
C ALA A 375 35.04 23.77 2.66
N ASP A 376 35.26 22.46 2.55
CA ASP A 376 34.55 21.46 3.34
C ASP A 376 35.38 20.99 4.56
N ASP A 377 34.80 20.06 5.33
CA ASP A 377 35.39 19.43 6.51
C ASP A 377 36.63 18.57 6.21
N LYS A 378 37.03 18.40 4.95
CA LYS A 378 38.29 17.74 4.56
C LYS A 378 39.31 18.70 3.97
N GLN A 379 39.04 20.00 3.99
CA GLN A 379 39.88 21.02 3.38
C GLN A 379 40.00 20.83 1.85
N ASN A 380 38.93 20.38 1.21
CA ASN A 380 38.79 20.47 -0.23
C ASN A 380 38.33 21.88 -0.63
N ALA A 381 38.79 22.37 -1.77
CA ALA A 381 38.09 23.43 -2.48
C ALA A 381 36.88 22.82 -3.18
N VAL A 382 35.68 23.21 -2.71
CA VAL A 382 34.40 22.78 -3.27
C VAL A 382 33.92 23.81 -4.27
N PHE A 383 33.65 23.38 -5.50
CA PHE A 383 33.16 24.22 -6.60
C PHE A 383 31.74 23.80 -6.97
N ILE A 384 30.76 24.65 -6.69
CA ILE A 384 29.34 24.32 -6.88
C ILE A 384 28.98 24.24 -8.37
N ARG A 385 28.39 23.11 -8.76
CA ARG A 385 27.87 22.85 -10.11
C ARG A 385 26.39 23.13 -10.15
N ARG A 386 25.95 23.89 -11.17
CA ARG A 386 24.55 24.29 -11.35
C ARG A 386 24.08 24.03 -12.76
N ASP A 387 22.79 23.79 -12.92
CA ASP A 387 22.16 23.83 -14.24
C ASP A 387 22.17 25.26 -14.80
N LEU A 388 22.13 25.40 -16.13
CA LEU A 388 22.26 26.70 -16.78
C LEU A 388 20.96 27.53 -16.79
N GLU A 389 19.80 26.91 -16.61
CA GLU A 389 18.49 27.53 -16.80
C GLU A 389 17.94 28.10 -15.49
N GLN A 390 17.78 27.25 -14.48
CA GLN A 390 17.23 27.58 -13.17
C GLN A 390 18.31 27.86 -12.12
N GLN A 391 19.59 27.60 -12.43
CA GLN A 391 20.71 27.73 -11.49
C GLN A 391 20.55 26.82 -10.25
N THR A 392 19.82 25.71 -10.38
CA THR A 392 19.68 24.70 -9.33
C THR A 392 21.02 24.04 -9.10
N ILE A 393 21.38 23.81 -7.83
CA ILE A 393 22.58 23.07 -7.48
C ILE A 393 22.37 21.60 -7.83
N THR A 394 23.19 21.09 -8.74
CA THR A 394 23.10 19.71 -9.25
C THR A 394 24.34 18.89 -8.98
N GLY A 395 25.40 19.49 -8.45
CA GLY A 395 26.61 18.79 -8.04
C GLY A 395 27.66 19.71 -7.42
N ALA A 396 28.82 19.15 -7.13
CA ALA A 396 30.00 19.92 -6.75
C ALA A 396 31.27 19.21 -7.24
N ALA A 397 32.24 19.97 -7.74
CA ALA A 397 33.59 19.47 -8.03
C ALA A 397 34.50 19.72 -6.83
N LEU A 398 35.35 18.75 -6.52
CA LEU A 398 36.20 18.73 -5.34
C LEU A 398 37.67 18.74 -5.75
N ARG A 399 38.46 19.59 -5.09
CA ARG A 399 39.92 19.62 -5.21
C ARG A 399 40.56 19.57 -3.83
N GLY A 400 41.33 18.51 -3.56
CA GLY A 400 42.11 18.42 -2.32
C GLY A 400 43.17 19.50 -2.24
N THR A 401 43.24 20.21 -1.10
CA THR A 401 44.21 21.30 -0.89
C THR A 401 45.17 21.05 0.27
N ALA A 402 44.90 20.05 1.12
CA ALA A 402 45.75 19.70 2.24
C ALA A 402 46.92 18.80 1.79
N GLY A 403 48.16 19.24 2.05
CA GLY A 403 49.39 18.47 1.79
C GLY A 403 50.04 18.80 0.44
N ALA A 404 51.38 18.79 0.41
CA ALA A 404 52.18 19.27 -0.73
C ALA A 404 51.96 18.47 -2.04
N ASP A 405 51.68 17.16 -1.93
CA ASP A 405 51.52 16.26 -3.06
C ASP A 405 50.07 15.83 -3.28
N ASN A 406 49.10 16.61 -2.78
CA ASN A 406 47.70 16.26 -2.91
C ASN A 406 47.19 16.48 -4.34
N THR A 407 46.94 15.37 -5.03
CA THR A 407 46.46 15.35 -6.40
C THR A 407 44.96 15.08 -6.52
N PHE A 408 44.25 14.93 -5.40
CA PHE A 408 42.83 14.58 -5.38
C PHE A 408 42.00 15.59 -6.18
N LYS A 409 41.29 15.07 -7.18
CA LYS A 409 40.22 15.73 -7.94
C LYS A 409 39.08 14.74 -8.13
N GLY A 410 37.84 15.21 -8.04
CA GLY A 410 36.66 14.36 -8.25
C GLY A 410 35.36 15.15 -8.13
N LEU A 411 34.23 14.46 -8.24
CA LEU A 411 32.91 15.03 -7.98
C LEU A 411 32.38 14.57 -6.62
N ALA A 412 31.64 15.44 -5.93
CA ALA A 412 30.89 15.04 -4.76
C ALA A 412 29.83 13.98 -5.14
N LEU A 413 29.62 12.99 -4.27
CA LEU A 413 28.65 11.91 -4.49
C LEU A 413 27.26 12.44 -4.87
N GLY A 414 26.64 11.80 -5.86
CA GLY A 414 25.31 12.15 -6.34
C GLY A 414 25.25 13.32 -7.33
N SER A 415 26.38 13.99 -7.59
CA SER A 415 26.50 15.04 -8.60
C SER A 415 25.97 14.58 -9.97
N LYS A 416 25.12 15.38 -10.62
CA LYS A 416 24.64 15.09 -11.99
C LYS A 416 25.74 15.43 -13.01
N ARG A 417 26.27 14.46 -13.75
CA ARG A 417 27.26 14.73 -14.83
C ARG A 417 26.61 15.28 -16.10
N SER A 418 25.35 14.90 -16.36
CA SER A 418 24.60 15.28 -17.57
C SER A 418 23.90 16.65 -17.50
N ASN A 419 23.65 17.17 -16.30
CA ASN A 419 22.90 18.41 -16.12
C ASN A 419 23.42 19.21 -14.93
N GLY A 420 24.55 19.89 -15.13
CA GLY A 420 25.23 20.64 -14.08
C GLY A 420 26.67 20.94 -14.42
N TRP A 421 27.12 22.18 -14.21
CA TRP A 421 28.51 22.55 -14.44
C TRP A 421 28.96 23.60 -13.44
N PHE A 422 30.24 23.60 -13.09
CA PHE A 422 30.79 24.78 -12.44
C PHE A 422 30.92 25.86 -13.51
N HIS A 423 30.24 26.99 -13.30
CA HIS A 423 30.30 28.10 -14.22
C HIS A 423 30.17 29.44 -13.52
N PHE A 424 30.73 30.47 -14.15
CA PHE A 424 30.57 31.87 -13.76
C PHE A 424 30.67 32.77 -15.00
N GLN A 425 30.22 34.01 -14.87
CA GLN A 425 30.20 34.97 -15.97
C GLN A 425 31.20 36.11 -15.71
N LYS A 426 31.86 36.60 -16.75
CA LYS A 426 32.73 37.78 -16.71
C LYS A 426 32.63 38.56 -18.02
N GLY A 427 32.93 39.86 -17.95
CA GLY A 427 32.87 40.78 -19.08
C GLY A 427 31.45 41.27 -19.36
N GLY A 428 31.35 42.29 -20.22
CA GLY A 428 30.09 42.98 -20.52
C GLY A 428 29.44 43.64 -19.28
N GLN A 429 28.22 44.12 -19.45
CA GLN A 429 27.38 44.64 -18.36
C GLN A 429 26.59 43.50 -17.69
N SER A 430 26.02 43.76 -16.51
CA SER A 430 25.26 42.74 -15.76
C SER A 430 24.02 42.25 -16.51
N SER A 431 23.38 43.10 -17.32
CA SER A 431 22.17 42.80 -18.08
C SER A 431 22.42 42.24 -19.48
N ASP A 432 23.68 42.20 -19.92
CA ASP A 432 24.00 41.74 -21.27
C ASP A 432 23.72 40.24 -21.40
N PRO A 433 23.13 39.78 -22.54
CA PRO A 433 22.99 38.36 -22.80
C PRO A 433 24.37 37.73 -22.97
N ILE A 434 24.49 36.45 -22.59
CA ILE A 434 25.71 35.68 -22.83
C ILE A 434 25.89 35.54 -24.33
N THR A 435 27.03 36.00 -24.85
CA THR A 435 27.35 35.95 -26.29
C THR A 435 28.53 35.07 -26.60
N ARG A 436 29.20 34.54 -25.57
CA ARG A 436 30.41 33.71 -25.71
C ARG A 436 30.49 32.69 -24.59
N ALA A 437 30.95 31.49 -24.90
CA ALA A 437 31.21 30.44 -23.92
C ALA A 437 32.63 29.91 -24.04
N VAL A 438 33.24 29.58 -22.91
CA VAL A 438 34.55 28.93 -22.82
C VAL A 438 34.38 27.63 -22.05
N LEU A 439 34.76 26.51 -22.67
CA LEU A 439 34.78 25.18 -22.08
C LEU A 439 36.20 24.81 -21.69
N VAL A 440 36.41 24.38 -20.44
CA VAL A 440 37.70 23.98 -19.88
C VAL A 440 37.59 22.70 -19.06
N GLU A 441 38.72 22.07 -18.73
CA GLU A 441 38.72 20.78 -18.02
C GLU A 441 38.27 20.92 -16.57
N SER A 442 38.77 21.92 -15.82
CA SER A 442 38.53 22.04 -14.38
C SER A 442 38.03 23.44 -13.95
N PRO A 443 37.42 23.56 -12.75
CA PRO A 443 37.04 24.86 -12.20
C PRO A 443 38.22 25.83 -12.05
N ILE A 444 39.41 25.31 -11.71
CA ILE A 444 40.62 26.12 -11.57
C ILE A 444 41.06 26.64 -12.94
N ASP A 445 40.96 25.83 -13.99
CA ASP A 445 41.25 26.27 -15.37
C ASP A 445 40.22 27.28 -15.86
N ALA A 446 38.96 27.19 -15.42
CA ALA A 446 37.92 28.14 -15.81
C ALA A 446 38.28 29.53 -15.28
N ILE A 447 38.67 29.59 -14.01
CA ILE A 447 39.13 30.81 -13.36
C ILE A 447 40.44 31.28 -13.98
N SER A 448 41.39 30.38 -14.23
CA SER A 448 42.70 30.72 -14.80
C SER A 448 42.58 31.30 -16.21
N PHE A 449 41.80 30.64 -17.07
CA PHE A 449 41.51 31.10 -18.42
C PHE A 449 40.79 32.44 -18.38
N ALA A 450 39.79 32.64 -17.51
CA ALA A 450 39.10 33.94 -17.39
C ALA A 450 40.02 35.11 -17.01
N VAL A 451 41.15 34.83 -16.35
CA VAL A 451 42.18 35.83 -16.03
C VAL A 451 43.11 36.08 -17.23
N LEU A 452 43.49 35.04 -17.96
CA LEU A 452 44.31 35.12 -19.17
C LEU A 452 43.55 35.74 -20.36
N ASP A 453 42.23 35.54 -20.40
CA ASP A 453 41.35 35.95 -21.47
C ASP A 453 41.04 37.44 -21.40
N ARG A 454 41.72 38.22 -22.25
CA ARG A 454 41.59 39.69 -22.34
C ARG A 454 40.41 40.11 -23.23
N THR A 455 39.23 39.56 -22.99
CA THR A 455 38.00 39.85 -23.77
C THR A 455 36.87 40.38 -22.90
N ASP A 456 37.19 41.32 -21.99
CA ASP A 456 36.24 41.88 -21.02
C ASP A 456 35.06 42.66 -21.63
N SER A 457 35.11 42.98 -22.93
CA SER A 457 33.99 43.61 -23.65
C SER A 457 32.86 42.64 -24.01
N LEU A 458 33.11 41.33 -24.00
CA LEU A 458 32.12 40.32 -24.34
C LEU A 458 31.60 39.64 -23.07
N LYS A 459 30.29 39.56 -22.92
CA LYS A 459 29.65 38.78 -21.87
C LYS A 459 29.93 37.29 -22.09
N THR A 460 30.88 36.75 -21.32
CA THR A 460 31.38 35.39 -21.47
C THR A 460 30.99 34.54 -20.27
N ILE A 461 30.49 33.32 -20.52
CA ILE A 461 30.38 32.26 -19.52
C ILE A 461 31.59 31.33 -19.60
N TYR A 462 32.23 31.10 -18.45
CA TYR A 462 33.34 30.16 -18.29
C TYR A 462 32.78 28.93 -17.60
N LEU A 463 32.97 27.77 -18.20
CA LEU A 463 32.33 26.53 -17.80
C LEU A 463 33.35 25.39 -17.74
N SER A 464 33.36 24.67 -16.62
CA SER A 464 34.15 23.45 -16.46
C SER A 464 33.31 22.21 -16.77
N THR A 465 33.91 21.27 -17.50
CA THR A 465 33.31 19.96 -17.77
C THR A 465 33.81 18.85 -16.83
N ASP A 466 34.64 19.18 -15.85
CA ASP A 466 35.21 18.27 -14.86
C ASP A 466 35.86 17.03 -15.52
N GLY A 467 36.62 17.24 -16.59
CA GLY A 467 37.14 16.16 -17.45
C GLY A 467 36.13 15.70 -18.49
N ALA A 468 35.90 14.38 -18.58
CA ALA A 468 35.05 13.73 -19.58
C ALA A 468 33.54 13.91 -19.34
N GLY A 469 33.13 14.99 -18.66
CA GLY A 469 31.73 15.32 -18.44
C GLY A 469 31.02 15.71 -19.74
N GLN A 470 29.69 15.65 -19.72
CA GLN A 470 28.88 16.09 -20.85
C GLN A 470 28.92 17.61 -21.00
N VAL A 471 28.72 18.10 -22.23
CA VAL A 471 28.66 19.54 -22.54
C VAL A 471 27.20 19.99 -22.75
N PRO A 472 26.84 21.24 -22.39
CA PRO A 472 25.47 21.75 -22.54
C PRO A 472 25.15 22.11 -23.99
N LEU A 473 25.01 21.11 -24.87
CA LEU A 473 24.88 21.29 -26.31
C LEU A 473 23.73 22.22 -26.72
N GLU A 474 22.57 22.10 -26.07
CA GLU A 474 21.39 22.92 -26.41
C GLU A 474 21.66 24.41 -26.20
N PHE A 475 22.25 24.77 -25.06
CA PHE A 475 22.68 26.13 -24.76
C PHE A 475 23.78 26.59 -25.72
N LEU A 476 24.81 25.77 -25.95
CA LEU A 476 25.95 26.14 -26.79
C LEU A 476 25.57 26.39 -28.24
N ARG A 477 24.57 25.66 -28.78
CA ARG A 477 24.06 25.87 -30.15
C ARG A 477 23.31 27.19 -30.34
N GLN A 478 22.82 27.80 -29.27
CA GLN A 478 22.12 29.08 -29.33
C GLN A 478 23.08 30.27 -29.41
N LEU A 479 24.37 30.05 -29.11
CA LEU A 479 25.37 31.11 -29.14
C LEU A 479 25.81 31.45 -30.58
N PRO A 480 26.30 32.68 -30.83
CA PRO A 480 26.77 33.08 -32.15
C PRO A 480 27.85 32.15 -32.73
N ASN A 481 27.96 32.08 -34.06
CA ASN A 481 29.01 31.28 -34.71
C ASN A 481 30.41 31.67 -34.21
N LYS A 482 31.26 30.66 -33.97
CA LYS A 482 32.64 30.83 -33.47
C LYS A 482 32.77 31.49 -32.09
N SER A 483 31.67 31.58 -31.34
CA SER A 483 31.68 32.12 -29.97
C SER A 483 31.83 31.05 -28.88
N VAL A 484 31.86 29.76 -29.25
CA VAL A 484 32.16 28.68 -28.31
C VAL A 484 33.64 28.34 -28.43
N ILE A 485 34.40 28.59 -27.36
CA ILE A 485 35.82 28.29 -27.25
C ILE A 485 35.99 26.98 -26.50
N VAL A 486 36.68 26.02 -27.13
CA VAL A 486 37.06 24.76 -26.50
C VAL A 486 38.53 24.86 -26.10
N ALA A 487 38.77 24.93 -24.80
CA ALA A 487 40.05 25.23 -24.19
C ALA A 487 40.41 24.13 -23.16
N TYR A 488 40.42 22.88 -23.59
CA TYR A 488 40.92 21.78 -22.76
C TYR A 488 42.44 21.73 -22.71
N ASP A 489 42.95 20.96 -21.76
CA ASP A 489 44.38 20.78 -21.49
C ASP A 489 45.12 20.21 -22.71
N ASN A 490 46.41 20.50 -22.79
CA ASN A 490 47.25 20.07 -23.90
C ASN A 490 47.83 18.67 -23.66
N ASP A 491 46.95 17.71 -23.43
CA ASP A 491 47.29 16.30 -23.22
C ASP A 491 46.38 15.36 -24.06
N ASN A 492 46.63 14.06 -24.01
CA ASN A 492 45.86 13.09 -24.79
C ASN A 492 44.36 13.10 -24.45
N SER A 493 44.01 13.36 -23.18
CA SER A 493 42.64 13.37 -22.68
C SER A 493 41.89 14.61 -23.19
N GLY A 494 42.47 15.80 -22.99
CA GLY A 494 41.93 17.07 -23.47
C GLY A 494 41.85 17.14 -25.00
N ASN A 495 42.82 16.53 -25.71
CA ASN A 495 42.76 16.35 -27.16
C ASN A 495 41.53 15.55 -27.60
N LEU A 496 41.27 14.40 -26.95
CA LEU A 496 40.13 13.54 -27.27
C LEU A 496 38.80 14.24 -26.95
N MET A 497 38.70 14.90 -25.79
CA MET A 497 37.51 15.67 -25.41
C MET A 497 37.23 16.80 -26.41
N THR A 498 38.27 17.48 -26.88
CA THR A 498 38.13 18.53 -27.90
C THR A 498 37.51 17.97 -29.18
N LEU A 499 38.00 16.82 -29.66
CA LEU A 499 37.46 16.18 -30.86
C LEU A 499 35.98 15.82 -30.68
N ASN A 500 35.62 15.21 -29.55
CA ASN A 500 34.24 14.82 -29.25
C ASN A 500 33.28 16.03 -29.21
N VAL A 501 33.73 17.17 -28.64
CA VAL A 501 32.92 18.40 -28.60
C VAL A 501 32.78 19.00 -30.00
N MET A 502 33.88 19.05 -30.77
CA MET A 502 33.88 19.65 -32.10
C MET A 502 33.08 18.84 -33.13
N GLU A 503 32.99 17.52 -32.97
CA GLU A 503 32.11 16.67 -33.77
C GLU A 503 30.64 17.05 -33.57
N GLN A 504 30.25 17.40 -32.34
CA GLN A 504 28.87 17.77 -31.99
C GLN A 504 28.56 19.26 -32.18
N LEU A 505 29.60 20.09 -32.20
CA LEU A 505 29.56 21.56 -32.35
C LEU A 505 30.65 22.01 -33.35
N PRO A 506 30.44 21.86 -34.67
CA PRO A 506 31.47 22.09 -35.68
C PRO A 506 31.93 23.55 -35.81
N ASN A 507 31.16 24.50 -35.27
CA ASN A 507 31.46 25.94 -35.32
C ASN A 507 32.26 26.44 -34.10
N CYS A 508 32.76 25.54 -33.25
CA CYS A 508 33.63 25.88 -32.12
C CYS A 508 35.03 26.33 -32.55
N VAL A 509 35.70 27.10 -31.68
CA VAL A 509 37.10 27.50 -31.86
C VAL A 509 37.95 26.79 -30.81
N ARG A 510 39.00 26.08 -31.26
CA ARG A 510 39.97 25.48 -30.35
C ARG A 510 40.94 26.54 -29.83
N LYS A 511 41.22 26.54 -28.54
CA LYS A 511 42.41 27.19 -27.96
C LYS A 511 43.19 26.16 -27.15
N LEU A 512 44.51 26.21 -27.27
CA LEU A 512 45.42 25.33 -26.53
C LEU A 512 46.28 26.18 -25.60
N PRO A 513 46.52 25.73 -24.36
CA PRO A 513 47.51 26.37 -23.52
C PRO A 513 48.91 26.13 -24.09
N GLN A 514 49.82 27.07 -23.85
CA GLN A 514 51.26 26.88 -24.13
C GLN A 514 51.92 25.98 -23.09
N ALA A 515 51.36 25.95 -21.87
CA ALA A 515 51.75 25.04 -20.82
C ALA A 515 50.91 23.74 -20.89
N GLN A 516 51.04 22.87 -19.88
CA GLN A 516 50.25 21.64 -19.78
C GLN A 516 48.75 21.94 -19.63
N ASP A 517 48.42 22.88 -18.74
CA ASP A 517 47.05 23.34 -18.46
C ASP A 517 47.01 24.88 -18.36
N TRP A 518 45.82 25.47 -18.24
CA TRP A 518 45.65 26.92 -18.17
C TRP A 518 46.11 27.51 -16.83
N ASN A 519 46.10 26.73 -15.76
CA ASN A 519 46.61 27.17 -14.47
C ASN A 519 48.14 27.33 -14.48
N GLU A 520 48.87 26.40 -15.09
CA GLU A 520 50.31 26.48 -15.30
C GLU A 520 50.68 27.63 -16.25
N GLU A 521 49.88 27.89 -17.29
CA GLU A 521 50.07 29.07 -18.14
C GLU A 521 49.91 30.37 -17.35
N LEU A 522 48.91 30.45 -16.47
CA LEU A 522 48.72 31.61 -15.58
C LEU A 522 49.92 31.79 -14.63
N LYS A 523 50.41 30.71 -14.02
CA LYS A 523 51.61 30.76 -13.16
C LYS A 523 52.83 31.26 -13.93
N ASN A 524 53.03 30.77 -15.15
CA ASN A 524 54.14 31.19 -16.02
C ASN A 524 54.07 32.67 -16.34
N MET A 525 52.88 33.20 -16.68
CA MET A 525 52.67 34.63 -16.93
C MET A 525 53.07 35.49 -15.71
N PHE A 526 52.66 35.10 -14.50
CA PHE A 526 53.03 35.84 -13.29
C PHE A 526 54.53 35.76 -12.98
N ASN A 527 55.16 34.59 -13.16
CA ASN A 527 56.59 34.43 -12.95
C ASN A 527 57.41 35.29 -13.92
N LEU A 528 57.04 35.31 -15.21
CA LEU A 528 57.66 36.17 -16.22
C LEU A 528 57.52 37.66 -15.89
N THR A 529 56.32 38.09 -15.47
CA THR A 529 56.05 39.48 -15.09
C THR A 529 56.91 39.90 -13.90
N HIS A 530 57.03 39.04 -12.89
CA HIS A 530 57.85 39.31 -11.70
C HIS A 530 59.36 39.36 -12.02
N GLN A 531 59.83 38.49 -12.93
CA GLN A 531 61.23 38.53 -13.41
C GLN A 531 61.52 39.83 -14.18
N GLN A 532 60.59 40.27 -15.04
CA GLN A 532 60.72 41.53 -15.78
C GLN A 532 60.72 42.76 -14.85
N GLN A 533 59.86 42.77 -13.82
CA GLN A 533 59.84 43.83 -12.80
C GLN A 533 61.16 43.89 -12.01
N ARG A 534 61.66 42.74 -11.54
CA ARG A 534 62.97 42.68 -10.85
C ARG A 534 64.12 43.16 -11.75
N ALA A 535 64.14 42.73 -13.01
CA ALA A 535 65.15 43.18 -13.97
C ALA A 535 65.05 44.69 -14.28
N ALA A 536 63.85 45.28 -14.23
CA ALA A 536 63.65 46.72 -14.38
C ALA A 536 64.11 47.52 -13.14
N GLU A 537 63.82 47.03 -11.94
CA GLU A 537 64.28 47.60 -10.66
C GLU A 537 65.81 47.53 -10.52
N GLU A 538 66.43 46.42 -10.94
CA GLU A 538 67.90 46.27 -10.99
C GLU A 538 68.56 47.21 -12.02
N LYS A 539 67.88 47.51 -13.12
CA LYS A 539 68.35 48.51 -14.11
C LYS A 539 68.19 49.94 -13.60
N GLN A 540 67.11 50.25 -12.88
CA GLN A 540 66.92 51.56 -12.26
C GLN A 540 67.93 51.81 -11.11
N SER A 541 68.20 50.83 -10.26
CA SER A 541 69.17 50.98 -9.16
C SER A 541 70.61 51.17 -9.65
N LYS A 542 70.99 50.54 -10.77
CA LYS A 542 72.28 50.78 -11.45
C LYS A 542 72.37 52.16 -12.13
N GLY A 543 71.25 52.78 -12.47
CA GLY A 543 71.20 54.13 -13.05
C GLY A 543 71.43 55.27 -12.05
N PHE A 544 71.21 55.03 -10.76
CA PHE A 544 71.44 56.01 -9.68
C PHE A 544 72.83 55.93 -9.03
N SER A 545 73.69 54.98 -9.44
CA SER A 545 75.08 54.83 -8.96
C SER A 545 76.12 55.35 -9.96
N ARG A 546 75.82 56.40 -10.74
CA ARG A 546 76.80 57.09 -11.59
C ARG A 546 76.84 58.57 -11.33
#